data_AF-A0A2W1D8U3-F1
#
_entry.id   AF-A0A2W1D8U3-F1
#
_cell.length_a   1.000
_cell.length_b   1.000
_cell.length_c   1.000
_cell.angle_alpha   90.00
_cell.angle_beta   90.00
_cell.angle_gamma   90.00
#
_symmetry.space_group_name_H-M   'P 1'
#
loop_
_entity.id
_entity.type
_entity.pdbx_description
1 polymer ?
#
loop_
_entity_poly.entity_id
_entity_poly.type
_entity_poly.pdbx_seq_one_letter_code
_entity_poly.pdbx_strand_id
1 'polypeptide(L)'
;MAANVVEEQPAQAIADEFLDSSPEYQIPETKSSVSNKKVPNAPDPRFRKGDLVHKPAIVNGKRTKIVYTIYASRYNPGGYTEYQVTNVYTNKLEGVWIREKDLKAGG
;
A
#
# COMPACT_ATOMS: atom_id res chain seq x y z
N MET A 1 13.12 -65.04 28.30
CA MET A 1 13.70 -65.01 26.94
C MET A 1 12.65 -65.52 25.97
N ALA A 2 12.48 -64.81 24.84
CA ALA A 2 11.90 -65.22 23.55
C ALA A 2 10.44 -65.76 23.53
N ALA A 3 9.60 -65.53 22.52
CA ALA A 3 9.56 -64.64 21.37
C ALA A 3 8.11 -64.78 20.85
N ASN A 4 7.37 -63.68 20.69
CA ASN A 4 6.05 -63.76 20.05
C ASN A 4 6.26 -63.74 18.53
N VAL A 5 5.97 -64.88 17.89
CA VAL A 5 5.95 -65.07 16.45
C VAL A 5 4.60 -64.60 15.90
N VAL A 6 4.68 -63.78 14.87
CA VAL A 6 3.57 -63.28 14.03
C VAL A 6 3.12 -64.39 13.08
N GLU A 7 1.82 -64.59 12.91
CA GLU A 7 1.26 -65.26 11.73
C GLU A 7 0.17 -64.39 11.09
N GLU A 8 0.32 -64.26 9.77
CA GLU A 8 -0.34 -63.35 8.83
C GLU A 8 -1.78 -63.76 8.52
N GLN A 9 -2.63 -62.78 8.20
CA GLN A 9 -3.90 -63.01 7.49
C GLN A 9 -3.74 -62.56 6.02
N PRO A 10 -4.31 -63.32 5.06
CA PRO A 10 -4.08 -63.08 3.64
C PRO A 10 -4.84 -61.88 3.10
N ALA A 11 -4.17 -61.18 2.19
CA ALA A 11 -4.61 -60.05 1.40
C ALA A 11 -5.85 -60.36 0.53
N GLN A 12 -6.77 -59.40 0.43
CA GLN A 12 -7.72 -59.33 -0.67
C GLN A 12 -7.36 -58.14 -1.55
N ALA A 13 -6.92 -58.46 -2.76
CA ALA A 13 -6.58 -57.50 -3.80
C ALA A 13 -7.84 -56.99 -4.51
N ILE A 14 -8.04 -55.67 -4.43
CA ILE A 14 -8.41 -54.70 -5.47
C ILE A 14 -9.53 -55.10 -6.47
N ALA A 15 -10.62 -54.35 -6.45
CA ALA A 15 -11.34 -53.93 -7.65
C ALA A 15 -11.71 -52.45 -7.50
N ASP A 16 -10.98 -51.62 -8.23
CA ASP A 16 -11.12 -50.16 -8.33
C ASP A 16 -12.26 -49.87 -9.33
N GLU A 17 -13.45 -49.53 -8.84
CA GLU A 17 -14.55 -49.03 -9.67
C GLU A 17 -14.79 -47.56 -9.33
N PHE A 18 -14.33 -46.72 -10.25
CA PHE A 18 -14.72 -45.34 -10.54
C PHE A 18 -15.95 -44.82 -9.77
N LEU A 19 -15.76 -43.72 -9.04
CA LEU A 19 -16.63 -42.54 -9.13
C LEU A 19 -15.87 -41.34 -8.57
N ASP A 20 -15.06 -40.76 -9.45
CA ASP A 20 -14.48 -39.44 -9.30
C ASP A 20 -15.62 -38.40 -9.37
N SER A 21 -16.04 -37.88 -8.22
CA SER A 21 -16.87 -36.68 -8.17
C SER A 21 -16.51 -35.85 -6.94
N SER A 22 -15.27 -35.35 -6.91
CA SER A 22 -14.98 -34.17 -6.10
C SER A 22 -15.62 -32.96 -6.79
N PRO A 23 -16.49 -32.16 -6.14
CA PRO A 23 -16.85 -30.87 -6.69
C PRO A 23 -15.59 -30.00 -6.61
N GLU A 24 -14.93 -29.79 -7.75
CA GLU A 24 -13.94 -28.75 -7.91
C GLU A 24 -14.58 -27.41 -7.52
N TYR A 25 -14.34 -26.99 -6.28
CA TYR A 25 -14.49 -25.59 -5.90
C TYR A 25 -13.47 -24.82 -6.74
N GLN A 26 -13.90 -24.33 -7.91
CA GLN A 26 -13.17 -23.35 -8.69
C GLN A 26 -13.08 -22.07 -7.86
N ILE A 27 -12.06 -22.00 -7.01
CA ILE A 27 -11.60 -20.73 -6.45
C ILE A 27 -11.06 -19.98 -7.67
N PRO A 28 -11.63 -18.84 -8.08
CA PRO A 28 -11.05 -18.07 -9.16
C PRO A 28 -9.64 -17.67 -8.74
N GLU A 29 -8.62 -18.17 -9.46
CA GLU A 29 -7.20 -17.83 -9.24
C GLU A 29 -6.86 -16.37 -9.58
N THR A 30 -7.87 -15.60 -10.01
CA THR A 30 -7.71 -14.21 -10.37
C THR A 30 -7.46 -13.37 -9.12
N LYS A 31 -6.19 -13.26 -8.76
CA LYS A 31 -5.70 -12.13 -7.96
C LYS A 31 -6.13 -10.87 -8.71
N SER A 32 -7.16 -10.19 -8.21
CA SER A 32 -7.50 -8.84 -8.64
C SER A 32 -6.30 -7.96 -8.35
N SER A 33 -5.45 -7.76 -9.35
CA SER A 33 -4.38 -6.79 -9.26
C SER A 33 -5.08 -5.43 -9.27
N VAL A 34 -5.18 -4.82 -8.09
CA VAL A 34 -5.49 -3.40 -7.99
C VAL A 34 -4.30 -2.67 -8.61
N SER A 35 -4.34 -2.52 -9.93
CA SER A 35 -3.43 -1.65 -10.63
C SER A 35 -3.76 -0.26 -10.14
N ASN A 36 -2.88 0.31 -9.31
CA ASN A 36 -2.93 1.72 -8.98
C ASN A 36 -2.93 2.45 -10.31
N LYS A 37 -4.10 2.96 -10.71
CA LYS A 37 -4.35 3.65 -11.97
C LYS A 37 -3.51 4.93 -11.94
N LYS A 38 -2.21 4.79 -12.25
CA LYS A 38 -1.33 5.93 -12.47
C LYS A 38 -1.98 6.70 -13.60
N VAL A 39 -2.28 7.98 -13.35
CA VAL A 39 -2.73 8.87 -14.41
C VAL A 39 -1.64 8.79 -15.49
N PRO A 40 -1.96 8.32 -16.70
CA PRO A 40 -0.96 7.85 -17.67
C PRO A 40 -0.01 8.94 -18.20
N ASN A 41 -0.12 10.17 -17.70
CA ASN A 41 0.72 11.30 -18.05
C ASN A 41 0.99 12.24 -16.85
N ALA A 42 0.89 11.74 -15.62
CA ALA A 42 1.26 12.57 -14.46
C ALA A 42 2.80 12.66 -14.38
N PRO A 43 3.37 13.87 -14.24
CA PRO A 43 4.79 14.03 -13.95
C PRO A 43 5.11 13.42 -12.58
N ASP A 44 6.36 13.02 -12.39
CA ASP A 44 6.82 12.58 -11.07
C ASP A 44 6.69 13.73 -10.06
N PRO A 45 6.20 13.47 -8.84
CA PRO A 45 6.07 14.49 -7.82
C PRO A 45 7.46 15.00 -7.41
N ARG A 46 7.61 16.33 -7.33
CA ARG A 46 8.86 16.98 -6.90
C ARG A 46 9.29 16.57 -5.50
N PHE A 47 8.33 16.37 -4.60
CA PHE A 47 8.58 15.97 -3.21
C PHE A 47 7.99 14.58 -2.94
N ARG A 48 8.71 13.78 -2.16
CA ARG A 48 8.29 12.43 -1.74
C ARG A 48 7.76 12.44 -0.32
N LYS A 49 6.99 11.41 0.03
CA LYS A 49 6.53 11.21 1.41
C LYS A 49 7.74 11.14 2.36
N GLY A 50 7.68 11.90 3.45
CA GLY A 50 8.77 12.02 4.42
C GLY A 50 9.69 13.21 4.17
N ASP A 51 9.67 13.84 2.99
CA ASP A 51 10.52 15.00 2.71
C ASP A 51 10.13 16.19 3.59
N LEU A 52 11.15 16.94 4.02
CA LEU A 52 10.97 18.20 4.72
C LEU A 52 10.79 19.33 3.71
N VAL A 53 9.73 20.10 3.89
CA VAL A 53 9.39 21.27 3.08
C VAL A 53 9.00 22.43 3.98
N HIS A 54 8.95 23.63 3.41
CA HIS A 54 8.49 24.80 4.14
C HIS A 54 7.64 25.71 3.26
N LYS A 55 6.76 26.48 3.91
CA LYS A 55 6.05 27.60 3.30
C LYS A 55 6.04 28.81 4.25
N PRO A 56 6.05 30.04 3.72
CA PRO A 56 5.78 31.22 4.53
C PRO A 56 4.31 31.23 4.97
N ALA A 57 4.06 31.54 6.23
CA ALA A 57 2.73 31.78 6.77
C ALA A 57 2.75 33.03 7.65
N ILE A 58 1.61 33.70 7.77
CA ILE A 58 1.46 34.82 8.70
C ILE A 58 0.91 34.23 10.00
N VAL A 59 1.69 34.31 11.07
CA VAL A 59 1.30 33.87 12.41
C VAL A 59 1.46 35.06 13.34
N ASN A 60 0.39 35.45 14.03
CA ASN A 60 0.37 36.61 14.94
C ASN A 60 0.90 37.91 14.27
N GLY A 61 0.50 38.17 13.02
CA GLY A 61 0.92 39.35 12.27
C GLY A 61 2.37 39.32 11.75
N LYS A 62 3.14 38.26 12.05
CA LYS A 62 4.53 38.10 11.59
C LYS A 62 4.64 37.03 10.53
N ARG A 63 5.41 37.30 9.48
CA ARG A 63 5.73 36.32 8.45
C ARG A 63 6.74 35.32 9.01
N THR A 64 6.31 34.08 9.16
CA THR A 64 7.09 32.99 9.75
C THR A 64 7.22 31.85 8.75
N LYS A 65 8.40 31.22 8.70
CA LYS A 65 8.63 30.00 7.92
C LYS A 65 8.12 28.81 8.74
N ILE A 66 7.07 28.15 8.27
CA ILE A 66 6.59 26.91 8.90
C ILE A 66 7.18 25.73 8.12
N VAL A 67 7.71 24.77 8.86
CA VAL A 67 8.30 23.53 8.34
C VAL A 67 7.27 22.41 8.43
N TYR A 68 7.19 21.62 7.38
CA TYR A 68 6.27 20.49 7.25
C TYR A 68 7.00 19.27 6.72
N THR A 69 6.41 18.11 6.97
CA THR A 69 6.76 16.83 6.35
C THR A 69 5.68 16.46 5.34
N ILE A 70 6.07 16.01 4.15
CA ILE A 70 5.12 15.51 3.15
C ILE A 70 4.49 14.21 3.66
N TYR A 71 3.16 14.17 3.75
CA TYR A 71 2.41 12.98 4.15
C TYR A 71 1.93 12.17 2.94
N ALA A 72 1.37 12.87 1.94
CA ALA A 72 0.86 12.27 0.71
C ALA A 72 0.95 13.27 -0.45
N SER A 73 0.98 12.74 -1.68
CA SER A 73 0.99 13.52 -2.91
C SER A 73 -0.11 13.03 -3.85
N ARG A 74 -0.73 13.94 -4.60
CA ARG A 74 -1.69 13.59 -5.66
C ARG A 74 -1.52 14.50 -6.86
N TYR A 75 -1.74 13.96 -8.05
CA TYR A 75 -1.81 14.75 -9.28
C TYR A 75 -3.24 15.28 -9.45
N ASN A 76 -3.38 16.60 -9.56
CA ASN A 76 -4.66 17.26 -9.78
C ASN A 76 -4.97 17.28 -11.30
N PRO A 77 -6.23 17.06 -11.73
CA PRO A 77 -6.63 17.18 -13.14
C PRO A 77 -6.28 18.53 -13.80
N GLY A 78 -6.10 19.59 -13.00
CA GLY A 78 -5.62 20.90 -13.44
C GLY A 78 -4.14 20.97 -13.82
N GLY A 79 -3.40 19.86 -13.85
CA GLY A 79 -2.04 19.80 -14.37
C GLY A 79 -0.94 20.08 -13.35
N TYR A 80 -1.23 19.98 -12.05
CA TYR A 80 -0.27 20.25 -10.98
C TYR A 80 -0.35 19.22 -9.86
N THR A 81 0.77 19.03 -9.18
CA THR A 81 0.85 18.15 -8.00
C THR A 81 0.47 18.93 -6.75
N GLU A 82 -0.37 18.30 -5.93
CA GLU A 82 -0.73 18.79 -4.61
C GLU A 82 -0.24 17.82 -3.54
N TYR A 83 0.05 18.37 -2.37
CA TYR A 83 0.63 17.65 -1.26
C TYR A 83 -0.20 17.85 -0.01
N GLN A 84 -0.44 16.75 0.69
CA GLN A 84 -0.88 16.79 2.07
C GLN A 84 0.35 16.81 2.95
N VAL A 85 0.37 17.70 3.94
CA VAL A 85 1.56 17.95 4.75
C VAL A 85 1.23 17.88 6.24
N THR A 86 2.20 17.44 7.03
CA THR A 86 2.13 17.41 8.49
C THR A 86 3.06 18.47 9.05
N ASN A 87 2.58 19.30 9.96
CA ASN A 87 3.41 20.31 10.62
C ASN A 87 4.40 19.62 11.57
N VAL A 88 5.69 19.89 11.42
CA VAL A 88 6.76 19.22 12.19
C VAL A 88 6.67 19.51 13.69
N TYR A 89 6.21 20.71 14.07
CA TYR A 89 6.16 21.13 15.47
C TYR A 89 4.93 20.61 16.20
N THR A 90 3.79 20.52 15.52
CA THR A 90 2.52 20.12 16.13
C THR A 90 2.12 18.69 15.82
N ASN A 91 2.81 18.03 14.88
CA ASN A 91 2.46 16.72 14.32
C ASN A 91 1.01 16.64 13.79
N LYS A 92 0.40 17.78 13.49
CA LYS A 92 -0.95 17.84 12.93
C LYS A 92 -0.90 17.84 11.41
N LEU A 93 -1.77 17.04 10.81
CA LEU A 93 -2.01 17.02 9.37
C LEU A 93 -2.77 18.29 8.98
N GLU A 94 -2.28 19.00 7.97
CA GLU A 94 -3.01 20.11 7.38
C GLU A 94 -4.25 19.56 6.65
N GLY A 95 -5.41 20.16 6.92
CA GLY A 95 -6.69 19.75 6.33
C GLY A 95 -6.83 20.08 4.84
N VAL A 96 -5.89 20.85 4.28
CA VAL A 96 -5.92 21.34 2.90
C VAL A 96 -4.73 20.82 2.12
N TRP A 97 -4.98 20.43 0.87
CA TRP A 97 -3.94 20.05 -0.09
C TRP A 97 -3.22 21.31 -0.59
N ILE A 98 -1.90 21.34 -0.47
CA ILE A 98 -1.05 22.48 -0.81
C ILE A 98 -0.40 22.23 -2.16
N ARG A 99 -0.41 23.24 -3.05
CA ARG A 99 0.22 23.11 -4.37
C ARG A 99 1.73 23.10 -4.29
N GLU A 100 2.36 22.40 -5.22
CA GLU A 100 3.81 22.32 -5.34
C GLU A 100 4.52 23.69 -5.32
N LYS A 101 3.96 24.68 -6.03
CA LYS A 101 4.56 26.02 -6.16
C LYS A 101 4.70 26.76 -4.82
N ASP A 102 3.84 26.45 -3.85
CA ASP A 102 3.77 27.12 -2.56
C ASP A 102 4.73 26.48 -1.54
N LEU A 103 5.30 25.31 -1.88
CA LEU A 103 6.25 24.58 -1.09
C LEU A 103 7.67 24.79 -1.62
N LYS A 104 8.63 24.80 -0.69
CA LYS A 104 10.06 24.83 -0.97
C LYS A 104 10.74 23.72 -0.17
N ALA A 105 11.76 23.09 -0.76
CA ALA A 105 12.55 22.08 -0.06
C ALA A 105 13.15 22.67 1.23
N GLY A 106 13.04 21.95 2.34
CA GLY A 106 13.81 22.23 3.55
C GLY A 106 15.23 21.70 3.34
N GLY A 107 16.20 22.61 3.25
CA GLY A 107 17.61 22.30 3.43
C GLY A 107 18.01 22.43 4.88
#